data_AF-A0A543GFM7-F1
#
_entry.id   AF-A0A543GFM7-F1
#
_cell.length_a   1.000
_cell.length_b   1.000
_cell.length_c   1.000
_cell.angle_alpha   90.00
_cell.angle_beta   90.00
_cell.angle_gamma   90.00
#
_symmetry.space_group_name_H-M   'P 1'
#
loop_
_entity.id
_entity.type
_entity.pdbx_description
1 polymer ?
#
loop_
_entity_poly.entity_id
_entity_poly.type
_entity_poly.pdbx_seq_one_letter_code
_entity_poly.pdbx_strand_id
1 'polypeptide(L)'
;MSDVEVTYEEPLTRDETARCLSALAAALADEGEVELELGATKMKVHVPGKVRCKVEVEIDRDEVEFEVELTWKTAARDQPAPPVEQTEPDTADEQAKDVHAPHSGRRKASAR
;
A
#
# COMPACT_ATOMS: atom_id res chain seq x y z
N MET A 1 11.10 19.92 -4.77
CA MET A 1 10.80 20.34 -3.39
C MET A 1 10.22 19.14 -2.69
N SER A 2 10.77 18.77 -1.53
CA SER A 2 10.16 17.78 -0.64
C SER A 2 8.97 18.43 0.04
N ASP A 3 7.83 17.75 0.11
CA ASP A 3 6.65 18.27 0.81
C ASP A 3 6.88 18.43 2.32
N VAL A 4 7.81 17.65 2.90
CA VAL A 4 8.20 17.69 4.33
C VAL A 4 9.67 17.27 4.50
N GLU A 5 10.42 18.00 5.34
CA GLU A 5 11.74 17.62 5.83
C GLU A 5 11.79 17.87 7.34
N VAL A 6 12.31 16.90 8.11
CA VAL A 6 12.51 16.99 9.55
C VAL A 6 13.95 16.59 9.85
N THR A 7 14.75 17.54 10.32
CA THR A 7 16.15 17.32 10.70
C THR A 7 16.28 17.46 12.22
N TYR A 8 16.99 16.53 12.85
CA TYR A 8 17.32 16.57 14.27
C TYR A 8 18.82 16.28 14.45
N GLU A 9 19.54 17.25 15.01
CA GLU A 9 20.98 17.18 15.27
C GLU A 9 21.24 17.73 16.67
N GLU A 10 21.60 16.83 17.60
CA GLU A 10 22.02 17.21 18.95
C GLU A 10 23.19 16.33 19.40
N PRO A 11 24.12 16.85 20.23
CA PRO A 11 25.17 16.05 20.80
C PRO A 11 24.58 15.08 21.84
N LEU A 12 24.68 13.78 21.56
CA LEU A 12 24.23 12.71 22.45
C LEU A 12 25.40 11.97 23.08
N THR A 13 25.20 11.46 24.29
CA THR A 13 26.12 10.48 24.88
C THR A 13 26.02 9.14 24.15
N ARG A 14 27.06 8.30 24.26
CA ARG A 14 27.08 6.96 23.66
C ARG A 14 25.87 6.11 24.04
N ASP A 15 25.41 6.20 25.30
CA ASP A 15 24.27 5.44 25.80
C ASP A 15 22.94 5.95 25.23
N GLU A 16 22.79 7.27 25.09
CA GLU A 16 21.61 7.88 24.45
C GLU A 16 21.54 7.50 22.97
N THR A 17 22.66 7.58 22.26
CA THR A 17 22.74 7.12 20.86
C THR A 17 22.37 5.64 20.73
N ALA A 18 22.89 4.77 21.59
CA ALA A 18 22.59 3.34 21.55
C ALA A 18 21.09 3.06 21.78
N ARG A 19 20.45 3.80 22.71
CA ARG A 19 19.00 3.71 22.94
C ARG A 19 18.19 4.16 21.74
N CYS A 20 18.57 5.29 21.12
CA CYS A 20 17.90 5.80 19.92
C CYS A 20 17.99 4.79 18.77
N LEU A 21 19.19 4.27 18.47
CA LEU A 21 19.40 3.27 17.43
C LEU A 21 18.64 1.96 17.72
N SER A 22 18.57 1.55 18.98
CA SER A 22 17.80 0.36 19.38
C SER A 22 16.29 0.56 19.20
N ALA A 23 15.78 1.76 19.53
CA ALA A 23 14.38 2.11 19.31
C ALA A 23 14.04 2.12 17.81
N LEU A 24 14.90 2.71 16.98
CA LEU A 24 14.76 2.64 15.52
C LEU A 24 14.78 1.19 15.01
N ALA A 25 15.73 0.38 15.47
CA ALA A 25 15.82 -1.02 15.05
C ALA A 25 14.57 -1.83 15.45
N ALA A 26 14.05 -1.64 16.66
CA ALA A 26 12.82 -2.28 17.12
C ALA A 26 11.61 -1.82 16.28
N ALA A 27 11.50 -0.52 16.05
CA ALA A 27 10.41 0.05 15.27
C ALA A 27 10.42 -0.40 13.79
N LEU A 28 11.59 -0.61 13.19
CA LEU A 28 11.72 -1.17 11.84
C LEU A 28 11.36 -2.66 11.77
N ALA A 29 11.52 -3.38 12.88
CA ALA A 29 11.20 -4.81 12.97
C ALA A 29 9.71 -5.07 13.21
N ASP A 30 9.03 -4.17 13.92
CA ASP A 30 7.57 -4.19 14.06
C ASP A 30 6.91 -3.69 12.77
N GLU A 31 6.07 -4.52 12.15
CA GLU A 31 5.44 -4.17 10.88
C GLU A 31 4.55 -2.93 11.00
N GLY A 32 4.80 -1.93 10.16
CA GLY A 32 3.88 -0.81 9.94
C GLY A 32 4.47 0.56 10.17
N GLU A 33 4.47 1.05 11.41
CA GLU A 33 4.72 2.46 11.73
C GLU A 33 5.91 2.62 12.69
N VAL A 34 6.91 3.37 12.26
CA VAL A 34 8.05 3.76 13.09
C VAL A 34 7.71 5.05 13.82
N GLU A 35 7.75 5.03 15.14
CA GLU A 35 7.66 6.22 15.99
C GLU A 35 9.02 6.46 16.68
N LEU A 36 9.60 7.64 16.47
CA LEU A 36 10.87 8.05 17.08
C LEU A 36 10.68 9.35 17.85
N GLU A 37 11.29 9.41 19.03
CA GLU A 37 11.44 10.64 19.80
C GLU A 37 12.78 11.28 19.45
N LEU A 38 12.71 12.47 18.84
CA LEU A 38 13.84 13.29 18.41
C LEU A 38 13.84 14.57 19.27
N GLY A 39 14.46 14.48 20.45
CA GLY A 39 14.41 15.52 21.47
C GLY A 39 12.98 15.81 21.93
N ALA A 40 12.49 17.02 21.70
CA ALA A 40 11.11 17.42 22.00
C ALA A 40 10.08 17.04 20.91
N THR A 41 10.54 16.54 19.76
CA THR A 41 9.69 16.24 18.61
C THR A 41 9.45 14.74 18.51
N LYS A 42 8.24 14.33 18.16
CA LYS A 42 7.94 12.93 17.78
C LYS A 42 7.74 12.83 16.28
N MET A 43 8.44 11.92 15.65
CA MET A 43 8.25 11.58 14.23
C MET A 43 7.52 10.25 14.14
N LYS A 44 6.48 10.17 13.31
CA LYS A 44 5.83 8.92 12.91
C LYS A 44 5.93 8.75 11.42
N VAL A 45 6.38 7.58 10.96
CA VAL A 45 6.50 7.28 9.54
C VAL A 45 6.15 5.83 9.25
N HIS A 46 5.33 5.59 8.23
CA HIS A 46 5.06 4.25 7.75
C HIS A 46 6.27 3.72 6.96
N VAL A 47 6.77 2.55 7.34
CA VAL A 47 7.90 1.88 6.68
C VAL A 47 7.40 0.56 6.08
N PRO A 48 7.53 0.35 4.75
CA PRO A 48 7.13 -0.91 4.13
C PRO A 48 8.10 -2.03 4.51
N GLY A 49 7.68 -3.29 4.36
CA GLY A 49 8.51 -4.47 4.67
C GLY A 49 9.79 -4.63 3.84
N LYS A 50 10.09 -3.71 2.90
CA LYS A 50 11.36 -3.63 2.17
C LYS A 50 11.77 -2.17 1.99
N VAL A 51 12.98 -1.86 2.40
CA VAL A 51 13.64 -0.56 2.20
C VAL A 51 14.96 -0.73 1.48
N ARG A 52 15.43 0.31 0.80
CA ARG A 52 16.84 0.42 0.42
C ARG A 52 17.60 0.99 1.62
N CYS A 53 18.64 0.30 2.05
CA CYS A 53 19.52 0.77 3.12
C CYS A 53 20.91 1.07 2.55
N LYS A 54 21.46 2.22 2.90
CA LYS A 54 22.84 2.64 2.64
C LYS A 54 23.48 2.95 3.98
N VAL A 55 24.69 2.45 4.20
CA VAL A 55 25.50 2.75 5.38
C VAL A 55 26.81 3.34 4.89
N GLU A 56 27.14 4.52 5.37
CA GLU A 56 28.38 5.20 5.04
C GLU A 56 29.17 5.52 6.31
N VAL A 57 30.49 5.39 6.20
CA VAL A 57 31.42 5.71 7.28
C VAL A 57 32.53 6.55 6.67
N GLU A 58 32.64 7.78 7.12
CA GLU A 58 33.71 8.69 6.75
C GLU A 58 34.58 8.98 7.97
N ILE A 59 35.90 9.05 7.72
CA ILE A 59 36.89 9.35 8.74
C ILE A 59 37.78 10.46 8.18
N ASP A 60 37.63 11.68 8.68
CA ASP A 60 38.51 12.81 8.37
C ASP A 60 39.20 13.29 9.65
N ARG A 61 40.54 13.30 9.65
CA ARG A 61 41.40 13.78 10.75
C ARG A 61 40.97 13.29 12.14
N ASP A 62 40.19 14.09 12.86
CA ASP A 62 39.74 13.89 14.23
C ASP A 62 38.23 13.65 14.36
N GLU A 63 37.53 13.50 13.23
CA GLU A 63 36.11 13.28 13.14
C GLU A 63 35.79 11.92 12.48
N VAL A 64 34.75 11.27 13.01
CA VAL A 64 34.16 10.07 12.43
C VAL A 64 32.69 10.36 12.20
N GLU A 65 32.26 10.24 10.95
CA GLU A 65 30.88 10.36 10.55
C GLU A 65 30.34 8.97 10.19
N PHE A 66 29.18 8.63 10.76
CA PHE A 66 28.50 7.37 10.53
C PHE A 66 27.06 7.65 10.19
N GLU A 67 26.69 7.36 8.94
CA GLU A 67 25.34 7.63 8.43
C GLU A 67 24.61 6.33 8.09
N VAL A 68 23.31 6.31 8.39
CA VAL A 68 22.39 5.25 7.96
C VAL A 68 21.25 5.92 7.22
N GLU A 69 21.21 5.72 5.90
CA GLU A 69 20.15 6.23 5.04
C GLU A 69 19.20 5.10 4.65
N LEU A 70 17.91 5.33 4.87
CA LEU A 70 16.83 4.42 4.50
C LEU A 70 15.91 5.10 3.50
N THR A 71 15.73 4.48 2.33
CA THR A 71 14.87 5.02 1.27
C THR A 71 13.80 4.01 0.87
N TRP A 72 12.55 4.47 0.77
CA TRP A 72 11.43 3.70 0.24
C TRP A 72 10.44 4.57 -0.50
N LYS A 73 9.55 3.94 -1.27
CA LYS A 73 8.43 4.62 -1.90
C LYS A 73 7.29 4.67 -0.90
N THR A 74 6.74 5.87 -0.68
CA THR A 74 5.41 5.98 -0.06
C THR A 74 4.40 5.52 -1.10
N ALA A 75 3.47 4.63 -0.72
CA ALA A 75 2.36 4.33 -1.61
C ALA A 75 1.60 5.64 -1.82
N ALA A 76 1.63 6.21 -3.02
CA ALA A 76 0.58 7.14 -3.42
C ALA A 76 -0.70 6.35 -3.22
N ARG A 77 -1.50 6.73 -2.21
CA ARG A 77 -2.76 6.12 -1.79
C ARG A 77 -3.35 5.34 -2.97
N ASP A 78 -3.09 4.03 -3.02
CA ASP A 78 -3.60 3.15 -4.09
C ASP A 78 -5.10 3.16 -3.89
N GLN A 79 -5.76 4.13 -4.52
CA GLN A 79 -7.20 4.21 -4.56
C GLN A 79 -7.59 2.98 -5.39
N PRO A 80 -8.33 2.01 -4.82
CA PRO A 80 -8.85 0.93 -5.63
C PRO A 80 -9.65 1.60 -6.75
N ALA A 81 -9.35 1.26 -8.01
CA ALA A 81 -10.18 1.70 -9.12
C ALA A 81 -11.64 1.36 -8.77
N PRO A 82 -12.61 2.26 -9.01
CA PRO A 82 -14.01 1.95 -8.77
C PRO A 82 -14.34 0.64 -9.51
N PRO A 83 -15.17 -0.25 -8.91
CA PRO A 83 -15.54 -1.50 -9.56
C PRO A 83 -16.02 -1.21 -10.97
N VAL A 84 -15.34 -1.78 -11.96
CA VAL A 84 -15.78 -1.73 -13.35
C VAL A 84 -17.10 -2.51 -13.37
N GLU A 85 -18.21 -1.79 -13.45
CA GLU A 85 -19.54 -2.36 -13.59
C GLU A 85 -19.52 -3.20 -14.87
N GLN A 86 -19.56 -4.52 -14.70
CA GLN A 86 -19.56 -5.47 -15.80
C GLN A 86 -20.78 -5.19 -16.66
N THR A 87 -20.56 -4.54 -17.80
CA THR A 87 -21.59 -4.40 -18.83
C THR A 87 -21.71 -5.77 -19.49
N GLU A 88 -22.79 -6.49 -19.18
CA GLU A 88 -23.14 -7.73 -19.86
C GLU A 88 -23.29 -7.46 -21.37
N PRO A 89 -22.70 -8.28 -22.26
CA PRO A 89 -22.89 -8.11 -23.69
C PRO A 89 -24.27 -8.63 -24.12
N ASP A 90 -25.10 -7.68 -24.55
CA ASP A 90 -26.00 -7.71 -25.71
C ASP A 90 -26.45 -9.08 -26.23
N THR A 91 -27.69 -9.46 -25.92
CA THR A 91 -28.49 -10.32 -26.82
C THR A 91 -29.46 -9.44 -27.58
N ALA A 92 -29.09 -9.20 -28.84
CA ALA A 92 -29.83 -8.49 -29.86
C ALA A 92 -31.31 -8.89 -29.93
N ASP A 93 -32.15 -7.85 -29.88
CA ASP A 93 -33.51 -7.82 -30.38
C ASP A 93 -33.46 -7.87 -31.92
N GLU A 94 -33.93 -8.96 -32.53
CA GLU A 94 -34.44 -8.89 -33.90
C GLU A 94 -35.86 -9.47 -33.94
N GLN A 95 -36.80 -8.55 -34.10
CA GLN A 95 -38.23 -8.77 -34.25
C GLN A 95 -38.56 -9.49 -35.55
N ALA A 96 -39.47 -10.47 -35.48
CA ALA A 96 -40.45 -10.67 -36.54
C ALA A 96 -41.76 -11.23 -35.96
N LYS A 97 -42.76 -10.35 -35.97
CA LYS A 97 -44.16 -10.64 -35.70
C LYS A 97 -44.74 -11.41 -36.88
N ASP A 98 -45.43 -12.52 -36.64
CA ASP A 98 -46.57 -12.84 -37.50
C ASP A 98 -47.64 -13.68 -36.79
N VAL A 99 -48.87 -13.32 -37.09
CA VAL A 99 -50.11 -13.70 -36.41
C VAL A 99 -50.78 -14.83 -37.18
N HIS A 100 -51.04 -15.98 -36.54
CA HIS A 100 -52.24 -16.73 -36.89
C HIS A 100 -52.82 -17.58 -35.75
N ALA A 101 -54.14 -17.46 -35.64
CA ALA A 101 -55.04 -17.99 -34.64
C ALA A 101 -55.28 -19.53 -34.78
N PRO A 102 -56.08 -20.15 -33.90
CA PRO A 102 -55.91 -21.55 -33.49
C PRO A 102 -56.63 -22.54 -34.42
N HIS A 103 -56.14 -23.78 -34.47
CA HIS A 103 -56.94 -24.91 -34.95
C HIS A 103 -56.97 -26.06 -33.95
N SER A 104 -58.21 -26.45 -33.66
CA SER A 104 -58.68 -27.51 -32.80
C SER A 104 -58.33 -28.89 -33.37
N GLY A 105 -58.05 -29.87 -32.50
CA GLY A 105 -57.62 -31.20 -32.96
C GLY A 105 -57.54 -32.31 -31.91
N ARG A 106 -58.61 -32.50 -31.13
CA ARG A 106 -59.16 -33.78 -30.63
C ARG A 106 -58.27 -35.06 -30.58
N ARG A 107 -57.97 -35.51 -29.34
CA ARG A 107 -57.98 -36.88 -28.73
C ARG A 107 -57.40 -38.11 -29.46
N LYS A 108 -56.58 -38.90 -28.72
CA LYS A 108 -56.77 -40.32 -28.23
C LYS A 108 -55.43 -40.81 -27.63
N ALA A 109 -55.31 -41.22 -26.36
CA ALA A 109 -55.79 -42.42 -25.62
C ALA A 109 -54.87 -43.67 -25.72
N SER A 110 -54.61 -44.25 -24.54
CA SER A 110 -54.03 -45.57 -24.17
C SER A 110 -52.49 -45.61 -24.01
N ALA A 111 -51.92 -45.84 -22.82
CA ALA A 111 -52.03 -46.95 -21.85
C ALA A 111 -51.47 -48.28 -22.36
N ARG A 112 -50.24 -48.62 -21.92
CA ARG A 112 -49.95 -49.86 -21.17
C ARG A 112 -48.53 -49.84 -20.59
#